data_AF-A0A3P1VU11-F1
#
_entry.id   AF-A0A3P1VU11-F1
#
_cell.length_a   1.000
_cell.length_b   1.000
_cell.length_c   1.000
_cell.angle_alpha   90.00
_cell.angle_beta   90.00
_cell.angle_gamma   90.00
#
_symmetry.space_group_name_H-M   'P 1'
#
loop_
_entity.id
_entity.type
_entity.pdbx_description
1 polymer ?
#
loop_
_entity_poly.entity_id
_entity_poly.type
_entity_poly.pdbx_seq_one_letter_code
_entity_poly.pdbx_strand_id
1 'polypeptide(L)'
;MKKILLGVLVIVLLVSCGKPKAYTLPEKERESIFAIAENNQAKLEELNKNMEEWKKLAEKGDEQGKKEYQEWQLVQSLVSDEYYVEVNYKALKADGK
;
A
#
# COMPACT_ATOMS: atom_id res chain seq x y z
N MET A 1 -17.73 39.44 32.20
CA MET A 1 -16.25 39.47 32.20
C MET A 1 -15.71 38.05 32.12
N LYS A 2 -14.59 37.87 31.40
CA LYS A 2 -13.83 36.63 31.10
C LYS A 2 -14.48 35.72 30.04
N LYS A 3 -14.14 35.89 28.76
CA LYS A 3 -12.93 35.38 28.02
C LYS A 3 -13.14 33.93 27.56
N ILE A 4 -13.66 33.72 26.34
CA ILE A 4 -12.94 33.16 25.17
C ILE A 4 -11.74 32.29 25.58
N LEU A 5 -11.86 30.98 25.42
CA LEU A 5 -10.76 30.06 25.06
C LEU A 5 -11.29 28.64 25.02
N LEU A 6 -11.68 28.19 23.82
CA LEU A 6 -11.50 26.81 23.32
C LEU A 6 -12.06 26.71 21.88
N GLY A 7 -11.77 27.73 21.07
CA GLY A 7 -11.63 27.53 19.64
C GLY A 7 -10.28 26.84 19.40
N VAL A 8 -10.25 25.96 18.41
CA VAL A 8 -9.07 25.19 17.96
C VAL A 8 -8.80 23.91 18.76
N LEU A 9 -9.78 23.01 18.82
CA LEU A 9 -9.52 21.57 18.91
C LEU A 9 -9.54 20.94 17.49
N VAL A 10 -8.89 21.61 16.53
CA VAL A 10 -8.86 21.22 15.10
C VAL A 10 -7.42 20.88 14.63
N ILE A 11 -6.40 20.90 15.50
CA ILE A 11 -4.99 20.73 15.07
C ILE A 11 -4.29 19.59 15.83
N VAL A 12 -5.02 18.53 16.20
CA VAL A 12 -4.38 17.30 16.74
C VAL A 12 -4.87 16.02 16.05
N LEU A 13 -5.43 16.13 14.84
CA LEU A 13 -5.17 15.10 13.83
C LEU A 13 -3.80 15.41 13.23
N LEU A 14 -2.78 15.24 14.07
CA LEU A 14 -1.44 14.97 13.64
C LEU A 14 -1.59 13.82 12.64
N VAL A 15 -1.62 14.16 11.35
CA VAL A 15 -1.18 13.30 10.28
C VAL A 15 0.08 12.67 10.86
N SER A 16 0.00 11.39 11.24
CA SER A 16 1.18 10.61 11.48
C SER A 16 1.93 10.68 10.16
N CYS A 17 2.82 11.65 10.05
CA CYS A 17 3.63 11.96 8.87
C CYS A 17 4.75 10.92 8.80
N GLY A 18 4.41 9.64 9.02
CA GLY A 18 5.22 8.51 8.65
C GLY A 18 4.89 8.20 7.21
N LYS A 19 5.93 8.02 6.38
CA LYS A 19 5.73 7.48 5.03
C LYS A 19 5.04 6.11 5.16
N PRO A 20 4.19 5.73 4.19
CA PRO A 20 3.58 4.40 4.17
C PRO A 20 4.64 3.30 4.15
N LYS A 21 4.24 2.05 4.40
CA LYS A 21 5.21 0.95 4.42
C LYS A 21 5.84 0.79 3.03
N ALA A 22 7.15 0.97 2.96
CA ALA A 22 7.91 0.69 1.76
C ALA A 22 8.16 -0.83 1.70
N TYR A 23 7.73 -1.42 0.60
CA TYR A 23 8.04 -2.80 0.23
C TYR A 23 9.05 -2.74 -0.90
N THR A 24 10.00 -3.66 -0.97
CA THR A 24 10.75 -3.87 -2.20
C THR A 24 9.80 -4.36 -3.31
N LEU A 25 10.13 -4.12 -4.58
CA LEU A 25 9.29 -4.58 -5.70
C LEU A 25 8.95 -6.10 -5.62
N PRO A 26 9.91 -7.00 -5.31
CA PRO A 26 9.60 -8.43 -5.15
C PRO A 26 8.66 -8.73 -3.98
N GLU A 27 8.73 -7.95 -2.90
CA GLU A 27 7.80 -8.12 -1.78
C GLU A 27 6.40 -7.61 -2.13
N LYS A 28 6.28 -6.48 -2.84
CA LYS A 28 4.98 -5.99 -3.32
C LYS A 28 4.26 -7.08 -4.12
N GLU A 29 5.00 -7.70 -5.04
CA GLU A 29 4.50 -8.76 -5.89
C GLU A 29 4.12 -10.01 -5.09
N ARG A 30 5.04 -10.52 -4.25
CA ARG A 30 4.79 -11.70 -3.40
C ARG A 30 3.56 -11.51 -2.53
N GLU A 31 3.51 -10.42 -1.75
CA GLU A 31 2.42 -10.18 -0.81
C GLU A 31 1.07 -10.06 -1.53
N SER A 32 1.06 -9.47 -2.73
CA SER A 32 -0.15 -9.38 -3.56
C SER A 32 -0.59 -10.75 -4.09
N ILE A 33 0.34 -11.55 -4.60
CA ILE A 33 0.06 -12.92 -5.09
C ILE A 33 -0.51 -13.78 -3.97
N PHE A 34 0.13 -13.80 -2.79
CA PHE A 34 -0.36 -14.57 -1.65
C PHE A 34 -1.72 -14.08 -1.18
N ALA A 35 -1.91 -12.77 -1.07
CA ALA A 35 -3.18 -12.21 -0.63
C ALA A 35 -4.35 -12.57 -1.57
N ILE A 36 -4.11 -12.58 -2.89
CA ILE A 36 -5.11 -12.99 -3.88
C ILE A 36 -5.32 -14.50 -3.86
N ALA A 37 -4.25 -15.29 -3.95
CA ALA A 37 -4.33 -16.75 -4.05
C ALA A 37 -4.93 -17.41 -2.79
N GLU A 38 -4.68 -16.83 -1.61
CA GLU A 38 -5.23 -17.30 -0.34
C GLU A 38 -6.57 -16.62 0.03
N ASN A 39 -7.10 -15.76 -0.84
CA ASN A 39 -8.31 -14.97 -0.60
C ASN A 39 -8.27 -14.20 0.74
N ASN A 40 -7.10 -13.63 1.07
CA ASN A 40 -6.86 -12.90 2.30
C ASN A 40 -7.29 -11.44 2.15
N GLN A 41 -8.59 -11.21 2.36
CA GLN A 41 -9.22 -9.88 2.24
C GLN A 41 -8.54 -8.81 3.10
N ALA A 42 -8.20 -9.13 4.36
CA ALA A 42 -7.56 -8.17 5.28
C ALA A 42 -6.19 -7.71 4.76
N LYS A 43 -5.43 -8.64 4.15
CA LYS A 43 -4.14 -8.30 3.54
C LYS A 43 -4.32 -7.45 2.28
N LEU A 44 -5.29 -7.78 1.42
CA LEU A 44 -5.60 -6.97 0.23
C LEU A 44 -5.98 -5.53 0.61
N GLU A 45 -6.78 -5.35 1.66
CA GLU A 45 -7.13 -4.03 2.19
C GLU A 45 -5.90 -3.25 2.70
N GLU A 46 -4.99 -3.92 3.42
CA GLU A 46 -3.72 -3.32 3.87
C GLU A 46 -2.89 -2.83 2.68
N LEU A 47 -2.68 -3.69 1.67
CA LEU A 47 -1.88 -3.37 0.49
C LEU A 47 -2.51 -2.24 -0.34
N ASN A 48 -3.83 -2.25 -0.51
CA ASN A 48 -4.56 -1.19 -1.22
C ASN A 48 -4.51 0.14 -0.47
N LYS A 49 -4.65 0.12 0.86
CA LYS A 49 -4.49 1.33 1.67
C LYS A 49 -3.09 1.91 1.54
N ASN A 50 -2.06 1.07 1.60
CA ASN A 50 -0.67 1.49 1.43
C ASN A 50 -0.45 2.15 0.06
N MET A 51 -1.01 1.56 -1.00
CA MET A 51 -0.96 2.13 -2.35
C MET A 51 -1.65 3.50 -2.44
N GLU A 52 -2.84 3.65 -1.87
CA GLU A 52 -3.56 4.92 -1.86
C GLU A 52 -2.83 6.01 -1.08
N GLU A 53 -2.11 5.66 -0.02
CA GLU A 53 -1.26 6.62 0.68
C GLU A 53 -0.04 7.03 -0.16
N TRP A 54 0.58 6.10 -0.88
CA TRP A 54 1.66 6.41 -1.82
C TRP A 54 1.18 7.29 -2.99
N LYS A 55 -0.01 7.03 -3.51
CA LYS A 55 -0.67 7.87 -4.53
C LYS A 55 -0.82 9.31 -4.05
N LYS A 56 -1.33 9.51 -2.82
CA LYS A 56 -1.48 10.85 -2.22
C LYS A 56 -0.14 11.58 -2.08
N LEU A 57 0.96 10.86 -1.81
CA LEU A 57 2.30 11.44 -1.78
C LEU A 57 2.80 11.79 -3.18
N ALA A 58 2.57 10.91 -4.17
CA ALA A 58 2.90 11.16 -5.57
C ALA A 58 2.18 12.41 -6.13
N GLU A 59 0.89 12.56 -5.83
CA GLU A 59 0.06 13.71 -6.23
C GLU A 59 0.55 15.03 -5.61
N LYS A 60 1.22 14.97 -4.45
CA LYS A 60 1.86 16.12 -3.80
C LYS A 60 3.26 16.41 -4.33
N GLY A 61 3.75 15.63 -5.30
CA GLY A 61 5.07 15.80 -5.89
C GLY A 61 6.22 15.10 -5.15
N ASP A 62 5.93 14.22 -4.18
CA ASP A 62 6.99 13.44 -3.50
C ASP A 62 7.59 12.39 -4.46
N GLU A 63 8.90 12.48 -4.72
CA GLU A 63 9.59 11.60 -5.68
C GLU A 63 9.59 10.13 -5.24
N GLN A 64 9.67 9.85 -3.93
CA GLN A 64 9.55 8.50 -3.43
C GLN A 64 8.12 8.00 -3.62
N GLY A 65 7.11 8.82 -3.33
CA GLY A 65 5.71 8.49 -3.55
C GLY A 65 5.40 8.16 -5.00
N LYS A 66 5.96 8.93 -5.96
CA LYS A 66 5.83 8.63 -7.39
C LYS A 66 6.42 7.26 -7.72
N LYS A 67 7.63 6.98 -7.27
CA LYS A 67 8.30 5.69 -7.49
C LYS A 67 7.50 4.52 -6.90
N GLU A 68 7.14 4.62 -5.62
CA GLU A 68 6.40 3.56 -4.91
C GLU A 68 5.03 3.33 -5.55
N TYR A 69 4.31 4.40 -5.91
CA TYR A 69 3.01 4.29 -6.57
C TYR A 69 3.12 3.64 -7.95
N GLN A 70 4.15 3.98 -8.75
CA GLN A 70 4.40 3.34 -10.04
C GLN A 70 4.71 1.85 -9.90
N GLU A 71 5.54 1.47 -8.93
CA GLU A 71 5.84 0.06 -8.65
C GLU A 71 4.57 -0.71 -8.23
N TRP A 72 3.72 -0.08 -7.42
CA TRP A 72 2.42 -0.64 -7.03
C TRP A 72 1.47 -0.82 -8.21
N GLN A 73 1.40 0.14 -9.14
CA GLN A 73 0.58 0.03 -10.36
C GLN A 73 1.07 -1.10 -11.27
N LEU A 74 2.40 -1.26 -11.41
CA LEU A 74 2.98 -2.37 -12.15
C LEU A 74 2.56 -3.71 -11.55
N VAL A 75 2.70 -3.87 -10.24
CA VAL A 75 2.29 -5.10 -9.54
C VAL A 75 0.79 -5.35 -9.69
N GLN A 76 -0.06 -4.35 -9.52
CA GLN A 76 -1.51 -4.49 -9.74
C GLN A 76 -1.84 -4.96 -11.17
N SER A 77 -1.12 -4.44 -12.17
CA SER A 77 -1.28 -4.91 -13.55
C SER A 77 -0.90 -6.38 -13.72
N LEU A 78 0.18 -6.83 -13.08
CA LEU A 78 0.62 -8.22 -13.15
C LEU A 78 -0.38 -9.16 -12.47
N VAL A 79 -0.78 -8.84 -11.24
CA VAL A 79 -1.67 -9.72 -10.45
C VAL A 79 -3.14 -9.62 -10.84
N SER A 80 -3.50 -8.77 -11.80
CA SER A 80 -4.83 -8.75 -12.43
C SER A 80 -5.07 -9.95 -13.35
N ASP A 81 -3.99 -10.62 -13.77
CA ASP A 81 -4.04 -11.87 -14.52
C ASP A 81 -4.08 -13.07 -13.54
N GLU A 82 -5.20 -13.79 -13.52
CA GLU A 82 -5.38 -14.96 -12.68
C GLU A 82 -4.34 -16.07 -12.95
N TYR A 83 -3.93 -16.24 -14.22
CA TYR A 83 -2.91 -17.23 -14.58
C TYR A 83 -1.55 -16.84 -14.02
N TYR A 84 -1.22 -15.54 -14.06
CA TYR A 84 0.01 -15.02 -13.44
C TYR A 84 0.04 -15.32 -11.95
N VAL A 85 -1.06 -15.05 -11.24
CA VAL A 85 -1.17 -15.34 -9.81
C VAL A 85 -1.02 -16.83 -9.54
N GLU A 86 -1.71 -17.69 -10.29
CA GLU A 86 -1.67 -19.14 -10.09
C GLU A 86 -0.25 -19.73 -10.26
N VAL A 87 0.42 -19.40 -11.37
CA VAL A 87 1.75 -19.93 -11.67
C VAL A 87 2.77 -19.45 -10.64
N ASN A 88 2.78 -18.15 -10.33
CA ASN A 88 3.76 -17.59 -9.41
C ASN A 88 3.50 -18.00 -7.96
N TYR A 89 2.24 -18.16 -7.54
CA TYR A 89 1.92 -18.70 -6.21
C TYR A 89 2.49 -20.12 -6.03
N LYS A 90 2.30 -21.01 -7.03
CA LYS A 90 2.86 -22.37 -7.01
C LYS A 90 4.39 -22.35 -6.91
N ALA A 91 5.05 -21.49 -7.68
CA ALA A 91 6.50 -21.35 -7.64
C ALA A 91 6.99 -20.86 -6.27
N LEU A 92 6.38 -19.81 -5.72
CA LEU A 92 6.73 -19.26 -4.40
C LEU A 92 6.58 -20.29 -3.28
N LYS A 93 5.47 -21.06 -3.28
CA LYS A 93 5.25 -22.13 -2.30
C LYS A 93 6.28 -23.27 -2.43
N ALA A 94 6.70 -23.61 -3.65
CA ALA A 94 7.70 -24.64 -3.90
C ALA A 94 9.10 -24.22 -3.42
N ASP A 95 9.44 -22.93 -3.51
CA ASP A 95 10.71 -22.37 -3.09
C ASP A 95 10.83 -22.17 -1.56
N GLY A 96 9.78 -22.47 -0.79
CA GLY A 96 9.74 -22.30 0.66
C GLY A 96 9.81 -20.83 1.11
N LYS A 97 9.36 -19.90 0.24
CA LYS A 97 9.40 -18.45 0.47
C LYS A 97 8.01 -17.82 0.53
#